data_AF-A0A1H8RYW2-F1
#
_entry.id   AF-A0A1H8RYW2-F1
#
_cell.length_a   1.000
_cell.length_b   1.000
_cell.length_c   1.000
_cell.angle_alpha   90.00
_cell.angle_beta   90.00
_cell.angle_gamma   90.00
#
_symmetry.space_group_name_H-M   'P 1'
#
loop_
_entity.id
_entity.type
_entity.pdbx_description
1 polymer ?
#
loop_
_entity_poly.entity_id
_entity_poly.type
_entity_poly.pdbx_seq_one_letter_code
_entity_poly.pdbx_strand_id
1 'polypeptide(L)' 'MTNDYRRRPAPFPRALAAKIARKADVMAKRFEDQVLRELTSSARSALNRGLEPEEIARQLQL' A
#
# COMPACT_ATOMS: atom_id res chain seq x y z
N MET A 1 -10.60 40.99 -17.27
CA MET A 1 -10.72 39.93 -16.24
C MET A 1 -9.31 39.45 -15.93
N THR A 2 -8.59 40.13 -15.04
CA THR A 2 -7.19 39.80 -14.71
C THR A 2 -7.23 38.66 -13.71
N ASN A 3 -6.88 37.45 -14.15
CA ASN A 3 -6.89 36.27 -13.30
C ASN A 3 -5.67 36.30 -12.39
N ASP A 4 -5.90 36.62 -11.13
CA ASP A 4 -4.89 36.92 -10.12
C ASP A 4 -4.33 35.62 -9.53
N TYR A 5 -3.59 34.86 -10.35
CA TYR A 5 -2.94 33.59 -9.96
C TYR A 5 -1.72 33.77 -9.03
N ARG A 6 -1.51 34.95 -8.44
CA ARG A 6 -0.32 35.29 -7.63
C ARG A 6 -0.46 35.01 -6.13
N ARG A 7 -1.51 34.34 -5.67
CA ARG A 7 -1.55 33.87 -4.27
C ARG A 7 -0.60 32.69 -4.11
N ARG A 8 0.56 32.92 -3.47
CA ARG A 8 1.35 31.82 -2.91
C ARG A 8 0.43 31.03 -1.99
N PRO A 9 0.29 29.70 -2.19
CA PRO A 9 -0.53 28.89 -1.31
C PRO A 9 -0.03 29.06 0.12
N ALA A 10 -0.97 29.15 1.06
CA ALA A 10 -0.63 29.18 2.47
C ALA A 10 0.24 27.96 2.82
N PRO A 11 1.24 28.11 3.70
CA PRO A 11 2.10 27.00 4.08
C PRO A 11 1.26 25.85 4.64
N PHE A 12 1.59 24.63 4.25
CA PHE A 12 0.86 23.46 4.72
C PHE A 12 1.05 23.29 6.24
N PRO A 13 -0.02 23.17 7.04
CA PRO A 13 0.11 23.07 8.48
C PRO A 13 0.92 21.84 8.89
N ARG A 14 2.07 22.05 9.56
CA ARG A 14 2.98 20.97 9.97
C ARG A 14 2.28 19.90 10.82
N ALA A 15 1.38 20.31 11.71
CA ALA A 15 0.60 19.39 12.54
C ALA A 15 -0.34 18.50 11.71
N LEU A 16 -0.92 19.03 10.63
CA LEU A 16 -1.74 18.24 9.71
C LEU A 16 -0.87 17.25 8.92
N ALA A 17 0.32 17.67 8.48
CA ALA A 17 1.24 16.79 7.75
C ALA A 17 1.65 15.59 8.61
N ALA A 18 1.98 15.84 9.88
CA ALA A 18 2.31 14.78 10.83
C ALA A 18 1.15 13.79 11.03
N LYS A 19 -0.09 14.28 11.12
CA LYS A 19 -1.29 13.41 11.23
C LYS A 19 -1.50 12.56 9.98
N ILE A 20 -1.33 13.14 8.79
CA ILE A 20 -1.44 12.41 7.52
C ILE A 20 -0.36 11.32 7.43
N ALA A 21 0.90 11.67 7.72
CA ALA A 21 2.01 10.72 7.71
C ALA A 21 1.76 9.55 8.68
N ARG A 22 1.32 9.84 9.91
CA ARG A 22 0.96 8.80 10.89
C ARG A 22 -0.19 7.92 10.41
N LYS A 23 -1.21 8.49 9.77
CA LYS A 23 -2.33 7.71 9.21
C LYS A 23 -1.85 6.81 8.08
N ALA A 24 -1.02 7.33 7.17
CA ALA A 24 -0.45 6.56 6.07
C ALA A 24 0.38 5.39 6.58
N ASP A 25 1.24 5.60 7.58
CA ASP A 25 2.03 4.54 8.21
C ASP A 25 1.16 3.43 8.84
N VAL A 26 0.09 3.81 9.57
CA VAL A 26 -0.84 2.83 10.14
C VAL A 26 -1.59 2.07 9.04
N MET A 27 -1.99 2.74 7.97
CA MET A 27 -2.67 2.10 6.84
C MET A 27 -1.73 1.15 6.09
N ALA A 28 -0.48 1.55 5.86
CA ALA A 28 0.53 0.74 5.20
C ALA A 28 0.75 -0.57 5.98
N LYS A 29 1.00 -0.49 7.29
CA LYS A 29 1.19 -1.68 8.14
C LYS A 29 0.02 -2.65 8.09
N ARG A 30 -1.22 -2.13 8.15
CA ARG A 30 -2.43 -2.97 8.06
C ARG A 30 -2.56 -3.63 6.70
N PHE A 31 -2.23 -2.89 5.63
CA PHE A 31 -2.28 -3.39 4.27
C PHE A 31 -1.20 -4.46 4.05
N GLU A 32 0.03 -4.22 4.50
CA GLU A 32 1.14 -5.19 4.46
C GLU A 32 0.76 -6.48 5.18
N ASP A 33 0.21 -6.39 6.40
CA ASP A 33 -0.27 -7.56 7.15
C ASP A 33 -1.36 -8.33 6.40
N GLN A 34 -2.26 -7.62 5.72
CA GLN A 34 -3.33 -8.24 4.95
C GLN A 34 -2.77 -8.96 3.72
N VAL A 35 -1.94 -8.28 2.92
CA VAL A 35 -1.34 -8.84 1.71
C VAL A 35 -0.48 -10.06 2.04
N LEU A 36 0.30 -10.00 3.12
CA LEU A 36 1.11 -11.13 3.56
C LEU A 36 0.24 -12.36 3.88
N ARG A 37 -0.87 -12.16 4.59
CA ARG A 37 -1.82 -13.25 4.89
C ARG A 37 -2.46 -13.81 3.63
N GLU A 38 -2.87 -12.96 2.70
CA GLU A 38 -3.50 -13.36 1.43
C GLU A 38 -2.53 -14.14 0.53
N LEU A 39 -1.31 -13.65 0.36
CA LEU A 39 -0.25 -14.32 -0.42
C LEU A 39 0.11 -15.68 0.18
N THR A 40 0.32 -15.73 1.51
CA THR A 40 0.66 -16.98 2.20
C THR A 40 -0.46 -18.01 2.09
N SER A 41 -1.71 -17.58 2.29
CA SER A 41 -2.89 -18.45 2.16
C SER A 41 -3.03 -18.99 0.74
N SER A 42 -2.85 -18.13 -0.26
CA SER A 42 -2.91 -18.49 -1.68
C SER A 42 -1.81 -19.48 -2.07
N ALA A 43 -0.57 -19.22 -1.64
CA ALA A 43 0.56 -20.12 -1.86
C ALA A 43 0.30 -21.50 -1.22
N ARG A 44 -0.15 -21.53 0.04
CA ARG A 44 -0.50 -22.78 0.73
C ARG A 44 -1.60 -23.55 0.01
N SER A 45 -2.64 -22.86 -0.46
CA SER A 45 -3.71 -23.47 -1.23
C SER A 45 -3.20 -24.07 -2.55
N ALA A 46 -2.29 -23.38 -3.23
CA ALA A 46 -1.69 -23.87 -4.48
C ALA A 46 -0.77 -25.07 -4.26
N LEU A 47 0.05 -25.07 -3.19
CA LEU A 47 0.86 -26.22 -2.79
C LEU A 47 -0.02 -27.45 -2.52
N ASN A 48 -1.14 -27.27 -1.81
CA ASN A 48 -2.09 -28.36 -1.55
C ASN A 48 -2.76 -28.91 -2.81
N ARG A 49 -2.78 -28.14 -3.91
CA ARG A 49 -3.23 -28.59 -5.24
C ARG A 49 -2.11 -29.25 -6.06
N GLY A 50 -0.91 -29.35 -5.52
CA GLY A 50 0.24 -29.97 -6.18
C GLY A 50 0.96 -29.08 -7.18
N LEU A 51 0.82 -27.75 -7.09
CA LEU A 51 1.62 -26.84 -7.91
C LEU A 51 3.05 -26.75 -7.37
N GLU A 52 4.01 -26.71 -8.28
CA GLU A 52 5.42 -26.50 -7.95
C GLU A 52 5.68 -25.07 -7.46
N PRO A 53 6.62 -24.86 -6.52
CA PRO A 53 6.91 -23.55 -5.95
C PRO A 53 7.23 -22.46 -6.97
N GLU A 54 7.97 -22.77 -8.03
CA GLU A 54 8.34 -21.84 -9.09
C GLU A 54 7.10 -21.36 -9.86
N GLU A 55 6.13 -22.25 -10.09
CA GLU A 55 4.87 -21.88 -10.73
C GLU A 55 4.03 -20.98 -9.82
N ILE A 56 4.01 -21.27 -8.52
CA ILE A 56 3.32 -20.42 -7.53
C ILE A 56 3.93 -19.02 -7.49
N ALA A 57 5.27 -18.91 -7.50
CA ALA A 57 5.96 -17.62 -7.53
C ALA A 57 5.58 -16.80 -8.78
N ARG A 58 5.56 -17.45 -9.97
CA ARG A 58 5.10 -16.80 -11.20
C ARG A 58 3.65 -16.31 -11.11
N GLN A 59 2.74 -17.15 -10.59
CA GLN A 59 1.33 -16.79 -10.45
C GLN A 59 1.08 -15.66 -9.44
N LEU A 60 1.87 -15.63 -8.35
CA LEU A 60 1.79 -14.60 -7.32
C LEU A 60 2.63 -13.35 -7.62
N GLN A 61 3.33 -13.30 -8.76
CA GLN A 61 4.20 -12.20 -9.18
C GLN A 61 5.29 -11.87 -8.13
N LEU A 62 5.88 -12.92 -7.56
CA LEU A 62 6.98 -12.85 -6.58
C LEU A 62 8.35 -12.91 -7.24
#